data_AF-A0A6M3MAM1-F1
#
_entry.id   AF-A0A6M3MAM1-F1
#
_cell.length_a   1.000
_cell.length_b   1.000
_cell.length_c   1.000
_cell.angle_alpha   90.00
_cell.angle_beta   90.00
_cell.angle_gamma   90.00
#
_symmetry.space_group_name_H-M   'P 1'
#
loop_
_entity.id
_entity.type
_entity.pdbx_description
1 polymer ?
#
loop_
_entity_poly.entity_id
_entity_poly.type
_entity_poly.pdbx_seq_one_letter_code
_entity_poly.pdbx_strand_id
1 'polypeptide(L)' 'MSKETVNVNVRITPTLKKIIEKYIEADTHINISDFARDALREKMKRDAPWFLEEILREKPEST' A
#
# COMPACT_ATOMS: atom_id res chain seq x y z
N MET A 1 -7.67 -18.66 -6.28
CA MET A 1 -8.10 -17.31 -5.87
C MET A 1 -7.62 -16.34 -6.92
N SER A 2 -8.50 -15.91 -7.84
CA SER A 2 -8.24 -14.74 -8.68
C SER A 2 -7.82 -13.59 -7.75
N LYS A 3 -6.59 -13.10 -7.87
CA LYS A 3 -6.13 -11.95 -7.08
C LYS A 3 -6.86 -10.72 -7.61
N GLU A 4 -8.07 -10.49 -7.13
CA GLU A 4 -8.79 -9.25 -7.41
C GLU A 4 -7.96 -8.09 -6.88
N THR A 5 -7.49 -7.25 -7.80
CA THR A 5 -6.75 -6.05 -7.47
C THR A 5 -7.74 -4.91 -7.27
N VAL A 6 -7.63 -4.21 -6.15
CA VAL A 6 -8.41 -3.00 -5.87
C VAL A 6 -7.55 -1.77 -6.15
N ASN A 7 -8.14 -0.77 -6.80
CA ASN A 7 -7.49 0.51 -7.06
C ASN A 7 -7.82 1.51 -5.94
N VAL A 8 -6.79 2.17 -5.42
CA VAL A 8 -6.92 3.26 -4.44
C VAL A 8 -6.49 4.56 -5.11
N ASN A 9 -7.37 5.56 -5.12
CA ASN A 9 -7.09 6.90 -5.65
C ASN A 9 -6.99 7.90 -4.50
N VAL A 10 -5.91 8.68 -4.47
CA VAL A 10 -5.68 9.70 -3.43
C VAL A 10 -5.36 11.05 -4.05
N ARG A 11 -5.83 12.12 -3.41
CA ARG A 11 -5.46 13.49 -3.78
C ARG A 11 -4.26 13.93 -2.94
N ILE A 12 -3.20 14.34 -3.62
CA ILE A 12 -1.98 14.86 -3.00
C ILE A 12 -1.61 16.21 -3.59
N THR A 13 -0.76 16.95 -2.89
CA THR A 13 -0.21 18.19 -3.42
C THR A 13 0.78 17.89 -4.56
N PRO A 14 0.95 18.79 -5.54
CA PRO A 14 1.94 18.62 -6.60
C PRO A 14 3.37 18.48 -6.06
N THR A 15 3.67 19.18 -4.95
CA THR A 15 4.97 19.10 -4.28
C THR A 15 5.24 17.70 -3.75
N LEU A 16 4.26 17.07 -3.10
CA LEU A 16 4.42 15.72 -2.58
C LEU A 16 4.65 14.72 -3.72
N LYS A 17 3.92 14.86 -4.83
CA LYS A 17 4.14 14.03 -6.02
C LYS A 17 5.59 14.12 -6.51
N LYS A 18 6.13 15.33 -6.64
CA LYS A 18 7.53 15.54 -7.08
C LYS A 18 8.55 14.93 -6.11
N ILE A 19 8.30 15.01 -4.80
CA ILE A 19 9.17 14.38 -3.79
C ILE A 19 9.15 12.87 -3.96
N ILE A 20 7.97 12.27 -4.13
CA ILE A 20 7.82 10.83 -4.34
C ILE A 20 8.52 10.39 -5.63
N GLU A 21 8.35 11.12 -6.73
CA GLU A 21 9.02 10.81 -8.00
C GLU A 21 10.55 10.84 -7.84
N LYS A 22 11.11 11.88 -7.22
CA LYS A 22 12.56 11.94 -6.93
C LYS A 22 13.04 10.82 -6.01
N TYR A 23 12.23 10.44 -5.03
CA TYR A 23 12.55 9.35 -4.13
C TYR A 23 12.59 8.03 -4.91
N ILE A 24 11.60 7.75 -5.76
CA ILE A 24 11.54 6.54 -6.59
C ILE A 24 12.68 6.50 -7.61
N GLU A 25 13.10 7.63 -8.18
CA GLU A 25 14.27 7.69 -9.06
C GLU A 25 15.57 7.30 -8.35
N ALA A 26 15.68 7.60 -7.05
CA ALA A 26 16.83 7.24 -6.23
C ALA A 26 16.73 5.82 -5.64
N ASP A 27 15.50 5.34 -5.43
CA ASP A 27 15.19 4.01 -4.91
C ASP A 27 15.05 2.99 -6.07
N THR A 28 15.01 1.70 -5.76
CA THR A 28 14.90 0.61 -6.75
C THR A 28 13.45 0.25 -7.11
N HIS A 29 12.48 1.07 -6.71
CA HIS A 29 11.06 0.84 -7.03
C HIS A 29 10.80 1.05 -8.52
N ILE A 30 9.95 0.18 -9.08
CA ILE A 30 9.64 0.21 -10.53
C ILE A 30 8.71 1.39 -10.88
N ASN A 31 7.82 1.78 -9.97
CA ASN A 31 6.86 2.88 -10.15
C ASN A 31 6.21 3.32 -8.82
N ILE A 32 5.38 4.38 -8.89
CA ILE A 32 4.64 4.91 -7.73
C ILE A 32 3.75 3.86 -7.05
N SER A 33 3.09 3.00 -7.82
CA SER A 33 2.22 1.95 -7.25
C SER A 33 3.02 0.90 -6.49
N ASP A 34 4.25 0.63 -6.93
CA ASP A 34 5.18 -0.27 -6.24
C ASP A 34 5.64 0.29 -4.90
N PHE A 35 6.16 1.51 -4.93
CA PHE A 35 6.49 2.28 -3.74
C PHE A 35 5.31 2.38 -2.76
N ALA A 36 4.12 2.75 -3.25
CA ALA A 36 2.94 2.92 -2.42
C ALA A 36 2.51 1.61 -1.73
N ARG A 37 2.60 0.47 -2.44
CA ARG A 37 2.27 -0.83 -1.85
C ARG A 37 3.18 -1.15 -0.66
N ASP A 38 4.48 -0.90 -0.78
CA ASP A 38 5.43 -1.21 0.30
C ASP A 38 5.33 -0.21 1.44
N ALA A 39 5.25 1.08 1.15
CA ALA A 39 5.05 2.12 2.15
C ALA A 39 3.77 1.90 2.97
N LEU A 40 2.65 1.53 2.31
CA LEU A 40 1.40 1.21 2.99
C LEU A 40 1.54 -0.04 3.87
N ARG A 41 2.19 -1.11 3.38
CA ARG A 41 2.42 -2.32 4.19
C ARG A 41 3.26 -2.03 5.42
N GLU A 42 4.35 -1.29 5.27
CA GLU A 42 5.22 -0.92 6.39
C GLU A 42 4.49 -0.03 7.40
N LYS A 43 3.70 0.93 6.92
CA LYS A 43 2.85 1.77 7.77
C LYS A 43 1.88 0.93 8.58
N MET A 44 1.16 -0.01 7.95
CA MET A 44 0.21 -0.87 8.66
C MET A 44 0.89 -1.82 9.64
N LYS A 45 2.01 -2.44 9.26
CA LYS A 45 2.79 -3.31 10.16
C LYS A 45 3.28 -2.58 11.41
N ARG A 46 3.70 -1.32 11.26
CA ARG A 46 4.22 -0.52 12.37
C ARG A 46 3.09 0.02 13.25
N ASP A 47 2.05 0.56 12.64
CA ASP A 47 1.03 1.32 13.35
C ASP A 47 -0.10 0.44 13.90
N ALA A 48 -0.41 -0.67 13.23
CA ALA A 48 -1.51 -1.54 13.60
C ALA A 48 -1.29 -3.01 13.16
N PRO A 49 -0.26 -3.68 13.72
CA PRO A 49 0.03 -5.08 13.38
C PRO A 49 -1.14 -6.04 13.67
N TRP A 50 -2.03 -5.72 14.61
CA TRP A 50 -3.18 -6.55 15.00
C TRP A 50 -4.29 -6.61 13.93
N PHE A 51 -4.39 -5.64 13.03
CA PHE A 51 -5.42 -5.67 11.98
C PHE A 51 -5.27 -6.86 11.03
N LEU A 52 -4.05 -7.37 10.84
CA LEU A 52 -3.86 -8.59 10.05
C LEU A 52 -4.60 -9.77 10.69
N GLU A 53 -4.53 -9.93 12.01
CA GLU A 53 -5.25 -11.00 12.71
C GLU A 53 -6.76 -10.78 12.64
N GLU A 54 -7.24 -9.55 12.80
CA GLU A 54 -8.66 -9.22 12.69
C GLU A 54 -9.21 -9.55 11.30
N ILE A 55 -8.53 -9.13 10.23
CA ILE A 55 -8.94 -9.42 8.84
C ILE A 55 -8.95 -10.92 8.56
N LEU A 56 -7.98 -11.68 9.10
CA LEU A 56 -7.93 -13.13 8.94
C LEU A 56 -9.05 -13.84 9.73
N ARG A 57 -9.42 -13.33 10.91
CA ARG A 57 -10.53 -13.84 11.72
C ARG A 57 -11.90 -13.49 11.12
N GLU A 58 -12.04 -12.33 10.50
CA GLU A 58 -13.25 -11.87 9.81
C GLU A 58 -13.51 -12.55 8.47
N LYS A 59 -12.57 -13.36 7.98
CA LYS A 59 -12.72 -14.14 6.76
C LYS A 59 -12.99 -15.63 7.03
N PRO A 60 -14.03 -16.03 7.80
CA PRO A 60 -14.55 -17.38 7.65
C PRO A 60 -15.23 -17.45 6.29
N GLU A 61 -14.80 -18.40 5.48
CA GLU A 61 -15.42 -18.89 4.24
C GLU A 61 -16.71 -18.18 3.80
N SER A 62 -16.58 -17.22 2.89
CA SER A 62 -17.68 -16.94 1.96
C SER A 62 -17.51 -17.92 0.79
N THR A 63 -18.43 -18.88 0.76
CA THR A 63 -18.65 -19.94 -0.24
C THR A 63 -18.57 -19.46 -1.68
#